data_AF-A0A382ZRR2-F1
#
_entry.id   AF-A0A382ZRR2-F1
#
_cell.length_a   1.000
_cell.length_b   1.000
_cell.length_c   1.000
_cell.angle_alpha   90.00
_cell.angle_beta   90.00
_cell.angle_gamma   90.00
#
_symmetry.space_group_name_H-M   'P 1'
#
loop_
_entity.id
_entity.type
_entity.pdbx_description
1 polymer ?
#
loop_
_entity_poly.entity_id
_entity_poly.type
_entity_poly.pdbx_seq_one_letter_code
_entity_poly.pdbx_strand_id
1 'polypeptide(L)'
;MPENYSTQELMIIAAAREINDYERIFVGMRLPITAYGVARLTHAPNAVGLFESGVSRYEPAKDMLYTMCDGPNQLGAAWTTGLIQIMGLLSGGRVHAGFIGGAE
;
A
#
# COMPACT_ATOMS: atom_id res chain seq x y z
N MET A 1 27.83 -12.72 -12.40
CA MET A 1 27.38 -12.34 -11.04
C MET A 1 26.03 -13.02 -10.86
N PRO A 2 25.83 -13.94 -9.90
CA PRO A 2 24.45 -14.36 -9.61
C PRO A 2 23.69 -13.11 -9.20
N GLU A 3 22.48 -12.92 -9.71
CA GLU A 3 21.65 -11.75 -9.40
C GLU A 3 21.45 -11.69 -7.88
N ASN A 4 21.90 -10.60 -7.25
CA ASN A 4 22.03 -10.49 -5.80
C ASN A 4 20.69 -10.05 -5.14
N TYR A 5 19.57 -10.54 -5.66
CA TYR A 5 18.23 -10.27 -5.16
C TYR A 5 17.34 -11.52 -5.29
N SER A 6 16.38 -11.63 -4.39
CA SER A 6 15.35 -12.67 -4.40
C SER A 6 14.23 -12.35 -5.39
N THR A 7 13.50 -13.38 -5.83
CA THR A 7 12.29 -13.20 -6.66
C THR A 7 11.24 -12.34 -5.96
N GLN A 8 11.17 -12.37 -4.62
CA GLN A 8 10.26 -11.53 -3.85
C GLN A 8 10.61 -10.05 -3.96
N GLU A 9 11.89 -9.70 -3.85
CA GLU A 9 12.36 -8.33 -4.04
C GLU A 9 12.10 -7.86 -5.47
N LEU A 10 12.35 -8.69 -6.48
CA LEU A 10 12.02 -8.37 -7.86
C LEU A 10 10.52 -8.05 -8.02
N MET A 11 9.63 -8.86 -7.42
CA MET A 11 8.19 -8.63 -7.49
C MET A 11 7.75 -7.38 -6.73
N ILE A 12 8.37 -7.08 -5.58
CA ILE A 12 8.13 -5.83 -4.84
C ILE A 12 8.51 -4.63 -5.70
N ILE A 13 9.67 -4.66 -6.35
CA ILE A 13 10.11 -3.56 -7.23
C ILE A 13 9.21 -3.44 -8.46
N ALA A 14 8.80 -4.55 -9.06
CA ALA A 14 7.87 -4.54 -10.19
C ALA A 14 6.52 -3.91 -9.78
N ALA A 15 5.92 -4.37 -8.67
CA ALA A 15 4.68 -3.80 -8.15
C ALA A 15 4.83 -2.32 -7.76
N ALA A 16 5.96 -1.92 -7.17
CA ALA A 16 6.20 -0.54 -6.79
C ALA A 16 6.21 0.39 -8.02
N ARG A 17 6.69 -0.07 -9.17
CA ARG A 17 6.73 0.72 -10.42
C ARG A 17 5.36 0.96 -11.05
N GLU A 18 4.34 0.19 -10.66
CA GLU A 18 2.95 0.39 -11.10
C GLU A 18 2.24 1.51 -10.32
N ILE A 19 2.90 2.11 -9.31
CA ILE A 19 2.35 3.20 -8.49
C ILE A 19 2.94 4.52 -8.98
N ASN A 20 2.13 5.38 -9.59
CA ASN A 20 2.60 6.71 -9.99
C ASN A 20 2.50 7.73 -8.85
N ASP A 21 3.27 8.81 -8.95
CA ASP A 21 3.14 9.92 -8.01
C ASP A 21 1.73 10.52 -8.04
N TYR A 22 1.25 11.00 -6.89
CA TYR A 22 -0.13 11.50 -6.68
C TYR A 22 -1.26 10.47 -6.85
N GLU A 23 -0.96 9.19 -7.04
CA GLU A 23 -1.99 8.16 -7.06
C GLU A 23 -2.53 7.80 -5.67
N ARG A 24 -3.71 7.20 -5.67
CA ARG A 24 -4.44 6.72 -4.49
C ARG A 24 -4.52 5.23 -4.69
N ILE A 25 -3.77 4.49 -3.87
CA ILE A 25 -3.52 3.07 -4.05
C ILE A 25 -4.26 2.31 -2.97
N PHE A 26 -5.01 1.29 -3.37
CA PHE A 26 -5.57 0.33 -2.44
C PHE A 26 -4.49 -0.68 -2.05
N VAL A 27 -4.05 -0.63 -0.80
CA VAL A 27 -2.88 -1.36 -0.30
C VAL A 27 -3.35 -2.59 0.48
N GLY A 28 -2.94 -3.77 0.01
CA GLY A 28 -3.11 -5.04 0.73
C GLY A 28 -1.94 -5.35 1.66
N MET A 29 -1.97 -6.53 2.31
CA MET A 29 -0.92 -7.00 3.20
C MET A 29 0.29 -7.61 2.48
N ARG A 30 1.40 -7.77 3.22
CA ARG A 30 2.63 -8.50 2.82
C ARG A 30 3.40 -7.81 1.68
N LEU A 31 3.32 -8.32 0.46
CA LEU A 31 4.13 -7.81 -0.65
C LEU A 31 3.59 -6.46 -1.16
N PRO A 32 2.26 -6.27 -1.35
CA PRO A 32 1.66 -4.97 -1.63
C PRO A 32 2.04 -3.82 -0.69
N ILE A 33 2.07 -4.04 0.64
CA ILE A 33 2.40 -2.97 1.58
C ILE A 33 3.86 -2.53 1.45
N THR A 34 4.76 -3.48 1.21
CA THR A 34 6.17 -3.18 0.94
C THR A 34 6.34 -2.47 -0.40
N ALA A 35 5.60 -2.89 -1.44
CA ALA A 35 5.63 -2.22 -2.75
C ALA A 35 5.18 -0.76 -2.67
N TYR A 36 4.08 -0.48 -1.95
CA TYR A 36 3.64 0.88 -1.64
C TYR A 36 4.72 1.68 -0.88
N GLY A 37 5.35 1.06 0.11
CA GLY A 37 6.46 1.67 0.86
C GLY A 37 7.63 2.05 -0.03
N VAL A 38 8.08 1.13 -0.87
CA VAL A 38 9.17 1.36 -1.83
C VAL A 38 8.81 2.45 -2.82
N ALA A 39 7.62 2.41 -3.43
CA ALA A 39 7.19 3.42 -4.38
C ALA A 39 7.26 4.82 -3.77
N ARG A 40 6.71 4.96 -2.56
CA ARG A 40 6.67 6.24 -1.86
C ARG A 40 8.05 6.77 -1.45
N LEU A 41 8.91 5.88 -0.98
CA LEU A 41 10.27 6.24 -0.55
C LEU A 41 11.24 6.49 -1.70
N THR A 42 10.84 6.23 -2.96
CA THR A 42 11.73 6.33 -4.13
C THR A 42 11.25 7.32 -5.18
N HIS A 43 10.06 7.14 -5.76
CA HIS A 43 9.64 7.88 -6.97
C HIS A 43 8.22 8.46 -6.90
N ALA A 44 7.38 8.02 -5.95
CA ALA A 44 6.00 8.45 -5.79
C ALA A 44 5.71 9.04 -4.39
N PRO A 45 6.43 10.10 -3.95
CA PRO A 45 6.35 10.62 -2.59
C PRO A 45 4.96 11.15 -2.18
N ASN A 46 4.13 11.52 -3.15
CA ASN A 46 2.79 12.05 -2.97
C ASN A 46 1.67 11.01 -3.20
N ALA A 47 2.01 9.74 -3.44
CA ALA A 47 1.02 8.66 -3.46
C ALA A 47 0.24 8.62 -2.13
N VAL A 48 -0.92 7.97 -2.08
CA VAL A 48 -1.74 7.84 -0.86
C VAL A 48 -2.13 6.38 -0.70
N GLY A 49 -1.77 5.79 0.44
CA GLY A 49 -2.15 4.42 0.77
C GLY A 49 -3.54 4.40 1.42
N LEU A 50 -4.43 3.56 0.90
CA LEU A 50 -5.76 3.30 1.42
C LEU A 50 -5.87 1.82 1.81
N PHE A 51 -6.32 1.56 3.03
CA PHE A 51 -6.39 0.22 3.60
C PHE A 51 -7.86 -0.12 3.90
N GLU A 52 -8.27 -1.36 3.61
CA GLU A 52 -9.64 -1.85 3.84
C GLU A 52 -10.11 -1.73 5.30
N SER A 53 -9.15 -1.65 6.24
CA SER A 53 -9.40 -1.41 7.67
C SER A 53 -9.92 0.00 7.99
N GLY A 54 -10.06 0.88 6.99
CA GLY A 54 -10.51 2.26 7.19
C GLY A 54 -9.35 3.24 7.38
N VAL A 55 -8.11 2.83 7.13
CA VAL A 55 -6.93 3.67 7.33
C VAL A 55 -6.49 4.31 6.01
N SER A 56 -6.12 5.59 6.06
CA SER A 56 -5.44 6.30 4.97
C SER A 56 -4.11 6.86 5.46
N ARG A 57 -3.04 6.71 4.67
CA ARG A 57 -1.69 7.16 5.05
C ARG A 57 -0.99 7.95 3.96
N TYR A 58 -0.27 8.99 4.41
CA TYR A 58 0.73 9.72 3.63
C TYR A 58 2.17 9.27 3.92
N GLU A 59 2.36 8.16 4.62
CA GLU A 59 3.68 7.53 4.78
C GLU A 59 3.50 6.06 5.16
N PRO A 60 4.48 5.20 4.86
CA PRO A 60 4.47 3.82 5.36
C PRO A 60 4.48 3.78 6.89
N ALA A 61 3.96 2.70 7.49
CA ALA A 61 4.11 2.50 8.93
C ALA A 61 5.60 2.33 9.29
N LYS A 62 6.01 2.89 10.43
CA LYS A 62 7.41 2.83 10.89
C LYS A 62 7.76 1.49 11.54
N ASP A 63 6.79 0.90 12.24
CA ASP A 63 6.95 -0.39 12.91
C ASP A 63 6.34 -1.53 12.10
N MET A 64 6.67 -2.76 12.48
CA MET A 64 6.17 -3.98 11.86
C MET A 64 4.63 -4.05 11.95
N LEU A 65 4.02 -4.53 10.86
CA LEU A 65 2.59 -4.84 10.79
C LEU A 65 2.39 -6.35 10.65
N TYR A 66 1.86 -6.96 11.70
CA TYR A 66 1.38 -8.35 11.70
C TYR A 66 0.01 -8.46 11.01
N THR A 67 -0.85 -7.45 11.21
CA THR A 67 -2.15 -7.29 10.53
C THR A 67 -2.39 -5.83 10.13
N MET A 68 -3.33 -5.60 9.20
CA MET A 68 -3.70 -4.25 8.72
C MET A 68 -4.30 -3.37 9.82
N CYS A 69 -4.81 -3.97 10.89
CA CYS A 69 -5.46 -3.26 11.98
C CYS A 69 -4.52 -2.93 13.15
N ASP A 70 -3.24 -3.26 13.05
CA ASP A 70 -2.28 -3.03 14.14
C ASP A 70 -2.13 -1.53 14.45
N GLY A 71 -1.83 -1.25 15.73
CA GLY A 71 -1.59 0.10 16.23
C GLY A 71 -0.63 0.94 15.38
N PRO A 72 0.52 0.40 14.92
CA PRO A 72 1.43 1.16 14.06
C PRO A 72 0.85 1.56 12.71
N ASN A 73 -0.14 0.82 12.18
CA ASN A 73 -0.82 1.22 10.94
C ASN A 73 -1.79 2.38 11.18
N GLN A 74 -2.28 2.58 12.41
CA GLN A 74 -3.15 3.69 12.77
C GLN A 74 -2.34 4.91 13.23
N LEU A 75 -1.23 4.67 13.94
CA LEU A 75 -0.37 5.73 14.45
C LEU A 75 0.28 6.51 13.30
N GLY A 76 0.06 7.83 13.27
CA GLY A 76 0.53 8.70 12.18
C GLY A 76 -0.24 8.55 10.86
N ALA A 77 -1.38 7.84 10.86
CA ALA A 77 -2.26 7.82 9.72
C ALA A 77 -2.83 9.23 9.45
N ALA A 78 -3.01 9.55 8.17
CA ALA A 78 -3.65 10.80 7.75
C ALA A 78 -5.12 10.82 8.16
N TRP A 79 -5.76 9.65 8.12
CA TRP A 79 -7.14 9.47 8.52
C TRP A 79 -7.41 8.04 8.97
N THR A 80 -8.19 7.90 10.04
CA THR A 80 -8.74 6.63 10.51
C THR A 80 -10.26 6.73 10.51
N THR A 81 -10.90 5.91 9.69
CA THR A 81 -12.35 5.86 9.48
C THR A 81 -12.83 4.40 9.48
N GLY A 82 -13.96 4.11 8.83
CA GLY A 82 -14.46 2.75 8.66
C GLY A 82 -14.19 2.17 7.27
N LEU A 83 -14.40 0.86 7.16
CA LEU A 83 -14.33 0.10 5.92
C LEU A 83 -15.21 0.73 4.82
N ILE A 84 -16.44 1.13 5.16
CA ILE A 84 -17.41 1.64 4.19
C ILE A 84 -16.91 2.91 3.51
N GLN A 85 -16.21 3.79 4.22
CA GLN A 85 -15.65 5.01 3.64
C GLN A 85 -14.57 4.70 2.60
N ILE A 86 -13.62 3.82 2.93
CA ILE A 86 -12.54 3.45 2.00
C ILE A 86 -13.09 2.65 0.82
N MET A 87 -13.99 1.69 1.06
CA MET A 87 -14.64 0.92 0.00
C MET A 87 -15.54 1.80 -0.89
N GLY A 88 -16.14 2.85 -0.34
CA GLY A 88 -16.89 3.86 -1.11
C GLY A 88 -16.00 4.72 -2.01
N LEU A 89 -14.74 4.96 -1.63
CA LEU A 89 -13.76 5.57 -2.54
C LEU A 89 -13.42 4.63 -3.69
N LEU A 90 -13.21 3.34 -3.39
CA LEU A 90 -12.90 2.32 -4.39
C LEU A 90 -14.05 2.14 -5.40
N SER A 91 -15.26 1.84 -4.92
CA SER A 91 -16.43 1.66 -5.78
C SER A 91 -16.85 2.93 -6.51
N GLY A 92 -16.56 4.09 -5.94
CA GLY A 92 -16.79 5.40 -6.55
C GLY A 92 -15.72 5.84 -7.57
N GLY A 93 -14.78 4.97 -7.94
CA GLY A 93 -13.74 5.29 -8.94
C GLY A 93 -12.72 6.34 -8.48
N ARG A 94 -12.53 6.48 -7.16
CA ARG A 94 -11.58 7.43 -6.54
C ARG A 94 -10.26 6.76 -6.15
N VAL A 95 -10.06 5.51 -6.53
CA VAL A 95 -8.81 4.76 -6.36
C VAL A 95 -8.25 4.51 -7.75
N HIS A 96 -6.94 4.71 -7.93
CA HIS A 96 -6.30 4.61 -9.24
C HIS A 96 -5.81 3.19 -9.53
N ALA A 97 -5.24 2.50 -8.53
CA ALA A 97 -4.80 1.13 -8.64
C ALA A 97 -4.90 0.38 -7.30
N GLY A 98 -4.80 -0.95 -7.34
CA GLY A 98 -4.76 -1.80 -6.16
C GLY A 98 -4.16 -3.15 -6.49
N PHE A 99 -3.59 -3.82 -5.48
CA PHE A 99 -3.02 -5.15 -5.62
C PHE A 99 -3.86 -6.17 -4.87
N ILE A 100 -4.18 -7.29 -5.52
CA ILE A 100 -4.93 -8.40 -4.93
C ILE A 100 -4.21 -9.73 -5.23
N GLY A 101 -4.30 -10.66 -4.29
CA GLY A 101 -3.86 -12.05 -4.50
C GLY A 101 -5.05 -12.95 -4.83
N GLY A 102 -4.81 -13.97 -5.67
CA GLY A 102 -5.77 -15.02 -6.01
C GLY A 102 -5.13 -16.40 -5.86
N ALA A 103 -5.96 -17.43 -5.73
CA ALA A 103 -5.53 -18.82 -5.53
C ALA A 103 -5.94 -19.77 -6.66
N GLU A 104 -6.66 -19.26 -7.66
CA GLU A 104 -7.23 -20.04 -8.77
C GLU A 104 -6.20 -20.42 -9.83
#